data_AF-A0A2G5T9W4-F1
#
_entry.id   AF-A0A2G5T9W4-F1
#
_cell.length_a   1.000
_cell.length_b   1.000
_cell.length_c   1.000
_cell.angle_alpha   90.00
_cell.angle_beta   90.00
_cell.angle_gamma   90.00
#
_symmetry.space_group_name_H-M   'P 1'
#
loop_
_entity.id
_entity.type
_entity.pdbx_description
1 polymer ?
#
loop_
_entity_poly.entity_id
_entity_poly.type
_entity_poly.pdbx_seq_one_letter_code
_entity_poly.pdbx_strand_id
1 'polypeptide(L)'
;MKYFIFLVFSIFSTTVCSELCVDNFMVCDEYKAQCDEVYYQRNCALTCGVCSPDPNQCYDFNTQCPSYKDTCNDSRFRLICPKTCGNCETTVPSATTKSTKKPTPTTPKPPCKDASPNCRAWAKDGFCHNKFYPLEKRKENCAKTCKLC
;
A
#
# COMPACT_ATOMS: atom_id res chain seq x y z
N MET A 1 -24.90 -57.53 16.19
CA MET A 1 -23.99 -56.58 16.89
C MET A 1 -22.70 -56.52 16.08
N LYS A 2 -22.09 -55.41 15.68
CA LYS A 2 -22.47 -53.99 15.65
C LYS A 2 -21.28 -53.29 14.93
N TYR A 3 -21.58 -52.57 13.84
CA TYR A 3 -20.76 -51.54 13.15
C TYR A 3 -19.45 -51.91 12.44
N PHE A 4 -19.54 -52.13 11.12
CA PHE A 4 -18.50 -51.71 10.19
C PHE A 4 -18.51 -50.18 10.09
N ILE A 5 -17.48 -49.56 10.66
CA ILE A 5 -17.26 -48.11 10.60
C ILE A 5 -16.80 -47.77 9.17
N PHE A 6 -17.72 -47.29 8.34
CA PHE A 6 -17.38 -46.62 7.09
C PHE A 6 -16.78 -45.26 7.45
N LEU A 7 -15.45 -45.17 7.40
CA LEU A 7 -14.73 -43.90 7.30
C LEU A 7 -15.07 -43.28 5.95
N VAL A 8 -16.19 -42.57 5.87
CA VAL A 8 -16.47 -41.67 4.76
C VAL A 8 -15.53 -40.48 4.99
N PHE A 9 -14.34 -40.55 4.39
CA PHE A 9 -13.42 -39.43 4.27
C PHE A 9 -14.21 -38.29 3.65
N SER A 10 -14.61 -37.34 4.49
CA SER A 10 -15.18 -36.08 4.07
C SER A 10 -14.04 -35.35 3.35
N ILE A 11 -13.96 -35.58 2.05
CA ILE A 11 -13.30 -34.71 1.10
C ILE A 11 -14.02 -33.37 1.16
N PHE A 12 -13.75 -32.62 2.23
CA PHE A 12 -13.72 -31.17 2.13
C PHE A 12 -12.70 -30.90 1.04
N SER A 13 -13.18 -30.78 -0.20
CA SER A 13 -12.45 -30.09 -1.24
C SER A 13 -12.18 -28.71 -0.68
N THR A 14 -11.03 -28.55 -0.03
CA THR A 14 -10.43 -27.26 0.23
C THR A 14 -10.09 -26.75 -1.14
N THR A 15 -11.07 -26.12 -1.78
CA THR A 15 -10.84 -25.22 -2.90
C THR A 15 -9.71 -24.34 -2.42
N VAL A 16 -8.52 -24.53 -3.00
CA VAL A 16 -7.37 -23.69 -2.72
C VAL A 16 -7.74 -22.36 -3.36
N CYS A 17 -8.56 -21.57 -2.66
CA CYS A 17 -8.74 -20.18 -2.98
C CYS A 17 -7.35 -19.60 -2.83
N SER A 18 -6.72 -19.27 -3.94
CA SER A 18 -5.60 -18.36 -3.94
C SER A 18 -6.15 -17.03 -3.45
N GLU A 19 -6.21 -16.84 -2.13
CA GLU A 19 -6.61 -15.58 -1.54
C GLU A 19 -5.61 -14.52 -2.01
N LEU A 20 -6.13 -13.41 -2.55
CA LEU A 20 -5.30 -12.28 -2.92
C LEU A 20 -4.62 -11.74 -1.66
N CYS A 21 -3.33 -11.43 -1.76
CA CYS A 21 -2.58 -10.89 -0.64
C CYS A 21 -2.93 -9.42 -0.44
N VAL A 22 -3.87 -9.15 0.47
CA VAL A 22 -4.42 -7.82 0.73
C VAL A 22 -4.50 -7.52 2.22
N ASP A 23 -4.56 -6.24 2.54
CA ASP A 23 -4.90 -5.75 3.88
C ASP A 23 -6.41 -5.49 4.00
N ASN A 24 -6.94 -5.61 5.23
CA ASN A 24 -8.33 -5.29 5.54
C ASN A 24 -8.52 -3.84 6.03
N PHE A 25 -7.44 -3.21 6.52
CA PHE A 25 -7.47 -1.84 7.02
C PHE A 25 -6.56 -0.93 6.19
N MET A 26 -7.07 0.25 5.82
CA MET A 26 -6.33 1.24 5.03
C MET A 26 -5.13 1.85 5.77
N VAL A 27 -5.04 1.63 7.10
CA VAL A 27 -4.02 2.19 7.99
C VAL A 27 -3.00 1.14 8.47
N CYS A 28 -2.92 -0.02 7.82
CA CYS A 28 -2.01 -1.09 8.21
C CYS A 28 -0.53 -0.64 8.29
N ASP A 29 -0.08 0.33 7.48
CA ASP A 29 1.27 0.91 7.59
C ASP A 29 1.59 1.50 8.97
N GLU A 30 0.57 1.99 9.69
CA GLU A 30 0.72 2.55 11.03
C GLU A 30 0.93 1.47 12.08
N TYR A 31 0.46 0.24 11.81
CA TYR A 31 0.50 -0.89 12.73
C TYR A 31 1.61 -1.90 12.45
N LYS A 32 2.59 -1.56 11.59
CA LYS A 32 3.74 -2.44 11.28
C LYS A 32 4.49 -2.94 12.51
N ALA A 33 4.62 -2.10 13.54
CA ALA A 33 5.28 -2.47 14.79
C ALA A 33 4.48 -3.46 15.66
N GLN A 34 3.26 -3.80 15.25
CA GLN A 34 2.36 -4.71 15.97
C GLN A 34 2.16 -6.03 15.19
N CYS A 35 2.95 -6.30 14.16
CA CYS A 35 2.83 -7.50 13.34
C CYS A 35 3.20 -8.81 14.06
N ASP A 36 3.66 -8.76 15.30
CA ASP A 36 3.81 -9.94 16.15
C ASP A 36 2.46 -10.42 16.70
N GLU A 37 1.45 -9.54 16.77
CA GLU A 37 0.12 -9.88 17.24
C GLU A 37 -0.73 -10.48 16.11
N VAL A 38 -1.37 -11.63 16.40
CA VAL A 38 -2.22 -12.37 15.46
C VAL A 38 -3.33 -11.49 14.86
N TYR A 39 -3.81 -10.51 15.63
CA TYR A 39 -4.81 -9.56 15.17
C TYR A 39 -4.33 -8.74 13.95
N TYR A 40 -3.11 -8.22 13.99
CA TYR A 40 -2.56 -7.44 12.88
C TYR A 40 -2.06 -8.35 11.76
N GLN A 41 -1.54 -9.54 12.06
CA GLN A 41 -1.22 -10.53 11.04
C GLN A 41 -2.44 -10.90 10.18
N ARG A 42 -3.62 -11.03 10.81
CA ARG A 42 -4.87 -11.35 10.10
C ARG A 42 -5.42 -10.17 9.30
N ASN A 43 -5.38 -8.96 9.86
CA ASN A 43 -6.03 -7.79 9.23
C ASN A 43 -5.09 -6.98 8.34
N CYS A 44 -3.79 -7.21 8.43
CA CYS A 44 -2.74 -6.51 7.71
C CYS A 44 -1.76 -7.53 7.10
N ALA A 45 -2.28 -8.61 6.51
CA ALA A 45 -1.48 -9.74 6.05
C ALA A 45 -0.40 -9.35 5.04
N LEU A 46 -0.70 -8.43 4.12
CA LEU A 46 0.27 -7.90 3.17
C LEU A 46 1.29 -7.02 3.89
N THR A 47 0.83 -6.06 4.70
CA THR A 47 1.72 -5.14 5.40
C THR A 47 2.64 -5.83 6.41
N CYS A 48 2.16 -6.87 7.08
CA CYS A 48 2.91 -7.69 8.02
C CYS A 48 3.77 -8.77 7.33
N GLY A 49 3.70 -8.89 5.99
CA GLY A 49 4.49 -9.87 5.24
C GLY A 49 4.07 -11.33 5.48
N VAL A 50 2.87 -11.55 6.00
CA VAL A 50 2.27 -12.89 6.16
C VAL A 50 2.00 -13.52 4.80
N CYS A 51 1.70 -12.69 3.81
CA CYS A 51 1.59 -13.06 2.41
C CYS A 51 2.43 -12.11 1.55
N SER A 52 2.57 -12.43 0.25
CA SER A 52 3.20 -11.56 -0.73
C SER A 52 2.36 -11.50 -1.99
N PRO A 53 2.32 -10.35 -2.69
CA PRO A 53 1.51 -10.20 -3.88
C PRO A 53 2.14 -10.95 -5.07
N ASP A 54 1.30 -11.59 -5.88
CA ASP A 54 1.74 -12.17 -7.15
C ASP A 54 2.18 -11.04 -8.11
N PRO A 55 3.46 -10.98 -8.51
CA PRO A 55 3.96 -9.93 -9.40
C PRO A 55 3.33 -9.97 -10.80
N ASN A 56 2.66 -11.06 -11.16
CA ASN A 56 1.98 -11.24 -12.45
C ASN A 56 0.50 -10.82 -12.40
N GLN A 57 0.00 -10.36 -11.25
CA GLN A 57 -1.39 -9.92 -11.12
C GLN A 57 -1.45 -8.48 -10.63
N CYS A 58 -2.28 -7.68 -11.29
CA CYS A 58 -2.62 -6.35 -10.81
C CYS A 58 -4.00 -6.35 -10.15
N TYR A 59 -4.00 -6.03 -8.87
CA TYR A 59 -5.19 -6.00 -8.03
C TYR A 59 -5.01 -4.97 -6.91
N ASP A 60 -6.11 -4.65 -6.26
CA ASP A 60 -6.11 -3.73 -5.12
C ASP A 60 -5.51 -4.42 -3.89
N PHE A 61 -4.57 -3.76 -3.22
CA PHE A 61 -3.89 -4.27 -2.03
C PHE A 61 -4.69 -4.06 -0.74
N ASN A 62 -5.91 -3.55 -0.82
CA ASN A 62 -6.81 -3.42 0.31
C ASN A 62 -8.27 -3.74 -0.07
N THR A 63 -8.98 -4.41 0.83
CA THR A 63 -10.38 -4.81 0.61
C THR A 63 -11.37 -3.64 0.51
N GLN A 64 -11.03 -2.47 1.06
CA GLN A 64 -11.91 -1.29 1.07
C GLN A 64 -11.75 -0.38 -0.15
N CYS A 65 -10.82 -0.68 -1.07
CA CYS A 65 -10.58 0.13 -2.26
C CYS A 65 -11.84 0.52 -3.05
N PRO A 66 -12.85 -0.34 -3.27
CA PRO A 66 -14.08 0.04 -3.98
C PRO A 66 -14.83 1.22 -3.36
N SER A 67 -14.75 1.41 -2.03
CA SER A 67 -15.37 2.52 -1.30
C SER A 67 -14.64 3.86 -1.49
N TYR A 68 -13.43 3.83 -2.03
CA TYR A 68 -12.52 4.97 -2.15
C TYR A 68 -12.19 5.33 -3.60
N LYS A 69 -13.03 4.95 -4.55
CA LYS A 69 -12.82 5.22 -5.98
C LYS A 69 -12.62 6.70 -6.30
N ASP A 70 -13.33 7.58 -5.62
CA ASP A 70 -13.26 9.03 -5.87
C ASP A 70 -12.05 9.71 -5.19
N THR A 71 -11.31 9.00 -4.34
CA THR A 71 -10.11 9.52 -3.67
C THR A 71 -8.82 9.19 -4.40
N CYS A 72 -8.90 8.67 -5.63
CA CYS A 72 -7.74 8.36 -6.49
C CYS A 72 -6.90 9.58 -6.90
N ASN A 73 -7.28 10.79 -6.51
CA ASN A 73 -6.41 11.96 -6.61
C ASN A 73 -5.28 11.95 -5.55
N ASP A 74 -5.45 11.23 -4.43
CA ASP A 74 -4.39 11.00 -3.46
C ASP A 74 -3.51 9.82 -3.90
N SER A 75 -2.21 10.09 -4.00
CA SER A 75 -1.16 9.13 -4.33
C SER A 75 -1.19 7.85 -3.48
N ARG A 76 -1.62 7.93 -2.23
CA ARG A 76 -1.75 6.77 -1.33
C ARG A 76 -2.78 5.77 -1.86
N PHE A 77 -3.94 6.24 -2.31
CA PHE A 77 -4.96 5.38 -2.89
C PHE A 77 -4.53 4.85 -4.26
N ARG A 78 -3.73 5.60 -5.04
CA ARG A 78 -3.14 5.06 -6.28
C ARG A 78 -2.18 3.88 -6.02
N LEU A 79 -1.45 3.91 -4.90
CA LEU A 79 -0.50 2.85 -4.52
C LEU A 79 -1.20 1.64 -3.90
N ILE A 80 -2.18 1.87 -3.02
CA ILE A 80 -2.90 0.80 -2.31
C ILE A 80 -4.01 0.20 -3.18
N CYS A 81 -4.63 1.00 -4.04
CA CYS A 81 -5.77 0.63 -4.87
C CYS A 81 -5.48 0.81 -6.37
N PRO A 82 -4.42 0.20 -6.93
CA PRO A 82 -4.04 0.42 -8.31
C PRO A 82 -5.13 -0.03 -9.30
N LYS A 83 -5.92 -1.06 -9.01
CA LYS A 83 -6.99 -1.50 -9.89
C LYS A 83 -8.16 -0.54 -9.85
N THR A 84 -8.63 -0.17 -8.65
CA THR A 84 -9.72 0.78 -8.49
C THR A 84 -9.39 2.15 -9.09
N CYS A 85 -8.14 2.60 -8.96
CA CYS A 85 -7.68 3.87 -9.51
C CYS A 85 -7.28 3.82 -10.99
N GLY A 86 -7.36 2.66 -11.65
CA GLY A 86 -7.03 2.52 -13.07
C GLY A 86 -5.53 2.54 -13.38
N ASN A 87 -4.69 2.30 -12.38
CA ASN A 87 -3.23 2.19 -12.47
C ASN A 87 -2.75 0.77 -12.80
N CYS A 88 -3.66 -0.19 -12.97
CA CYS A 88 -3.33 -1.49 -13.53
C CYS A 88 -3.11 -1.40 -15.05
N GLU A 89 -1.95 -0.91 -15.46
CA GLU A 89 -1.48 -1.14 -16.83
C GLU A 89 -0.99 -2.58 -16.93
N THR A 90 -1.72 -3.41 -17.65
CA THR A 90 -1.44 -4.83 -17.87
C THR A 90 -0.07 -5.01 -18.51
N THR A 91 0.96 -5.30 -17.70
CA THR A 91 2.25 -5.78 -18.21
C THR A 91 2.66 -7.00 -17.41
N VAL A 92 2.39 -8.16 -18.00
CA VAL A 92 2.82 -9.49 -17.56
C VAL A 92 3.38 -10.15 -18.82
N PRO A 93 4.50 -10.91 -18.80
CA PRO A 93 5.87 -10.49 -18.58
C PRO A 93 6.71 -10.85 -19.83
N SER A 94 7.41 -9.90 -20.48
CA SER A 94 8.39 -10.30 -21.52
C SER A 94 9.77 -10.40 -20.92
N ALA A 95 10.28 -11.64 -20.92
CA ALA A 95 11.64 -11.99 -20.58
C ALA A 95 12.66 -11.15 -21.38
N THR A 96 13.71 -10.73 -20.69
CA THR A 96 15.05 -10.43 -21.22
C THR A 96 15.15 -9.48 -22.42
N THR A 97 15.32 -8.17 -22.14
CA THR A 97 16.16 -7.32 -23.01
C THR A 97 16.90 -6.27 -22.20
N LYS A 98 18.22 -6.29 -22.30
CA LYS A 98 19.13 -5.22 -21.83
C LYS A 98 18.79 -3.88 -22.52
N SER A 99 19.05 -2.79 -21.79
CA SER A 99 19.07 -1.38 -22.25
C SER A 99 17.67 -0.76 -22.48
N THR A 100 17.32 0.44 -21.99
CA THR A 100 18.03 1.71 -22.17
C THR A 100 17.43 2.76 -21.21
N LYS A 101 18.27 3.57 -20.55
CA LYS A 101 17.85 4.79 -19.81
C LYS A 101 16.94 5.65 -20.70
N LYS A 102 15.73 5.98 -20.25
CA LYS A 102 14.86 7.02 -20.84
C LYS A 102 14.54 8.07 -19.77
N PRO A 103 14.49 9.38 -20.10
CA PRO A 103 15.03 10.41 -19.23
C PRO A 103 14.06 10.85 -18.14
N THR A 104 14.66 11.10 -16.97
CA THR A 104 14.12 11.87 -15.86
C THR A 104 13.51 13.19 -16.36
N PRO A 105 12.25 13.52 -16.02
CA PRO A 105 11.79 14.90 -16.11
C PRO A 105 12.59 15.69 -15.09
N THR A 106 13.52 16.52 -15.56
CA THR A 106 14.25 17.46 -14.71
C THR A 106 13.32 18.63 -14.42
N THR A 107 12.36 18.43 -13.52
CA THR A 107 11.61 19.52 -12.92
C THR A 107 12.59 20.34 -12.06
N PRO A 108 12.61 21.68 -12.15
CA PRO A 108 13.52 22.49 -11.35
C PRO A 108 13.31 22.17 -9.87
N LYS A 109 14.38 21.81 -9.16
CA LYS A 109 14.35 21.62 -7.70
C LYS A 109 13.73 22.89 -7.10
N PRO A 110 12.54 22.83 -6.47
CA PRO A 110 11.95 24.03 -5.88
C PRO A 110 12.93 24.61 -4.86
N PRO A 111 13.07 25.94 -4.78
CA PRO A 111 14.00 26.57 -3.84
C PRO A 111 13.70 26.11 -2.42
N CYS A 112 14.74 25.84 -1.63
CA CYS A 112 14.60 25.34 -0.26
C CYS A 112 14.08 26.44 0.67
N LYS A 113 12.78 26.65 0.63
CA LYS A 113 12.04 27.63 1.43
C LYS A 113 10.74 27.03 1.89
N ASP A 114 10.22 27.56 2.99
CA ASP A 114 8.85 27.30 3.39
C ASP A 114 7.92 28.13 2.50
N ALA A 115 6.83 27.51 2.03
CA ALA A 115 5.79 28.17 1.26
C ALA A 115 4.69 28.73 2.17
N SER A 116 4.51 28.15 3.36
CA SER A 116 3.52 28.59 4.34
C SER A 116 4.17 29.39 5.49
N PRO A 117 3.55 30.50 5.95
CA PRO A 117 4.00 31.21 7.14
C PRO A 117 3.78 30.42 8.44
N ASN A 118 2.93 29.39 8.42
CA ASN A 118 2.54 28.62 9.60
C ASN A 118 3.47 27.43 9.89
N CYS A 119 4.50 27.20 9.08
CA CYS A 119 5.36 26.02 9.21
C CYS A 119 5.96 25.84 10.60
N ARG A 120 6.32 26.94 11.29
CA ARG A 120 6.86 26.88 12.65
C ARG A 120 5.85 26.36 13.67
N ALA A 121 4.57 26.68 13.52
CA ALA A 121 3.49 26.17 14.38
C ALA A 121 3.20 24.72 14.01
N TRP A 122 2.95 24.45 12.73
CA TRP A 122 2.65 23.10 12.25
C TRP A 122 3.75 22.09 12.56
N ALA A 123 5.03 22.48 12.50
CA ALA A 123 6.13 21.61 12.89
C ALA A 123 6.09 21.23 14.39
N LYS A 124 5.70 22.17 15.27
CA LYS A 124 5.47 21.88 16.69
C LYS A 124 4.29 20.93 16.88
N ASP A 125 3.25 21.07 16.04
CA ASP A 125 2.06 20.23 16.03
C ASP A 125 2.29 18.88 15.29
N GLY A 126 3.53 18.57 14.92
CA GLY A 126 3.92 17.27 14.36
C GLY A 126 3.82 17.16 12.83
N PHE A 127 3.49 18.23 12.11
CA PHE A 127 3.31 18.23 10.65
C PHE A 127 4.46 17.59 9.88
N CYS A 128 5.71 17.80 10.29
CA CYS A 128 6.88 17.27 9.58
C CYS A 128 6.97 15.73 9.62
N HIS A 129 6.38 15.10 10.63
CA HIS A 129 6.37 13.65 10.81
C HIS A 129 4.98 13.04 10.61
N ASN A 130 3.96 13.89 10.44
CA ASN A 130 2.58 13.46 10.26
C ASN A 130 2.42 12.74 8.91
N LYS A 131 2.18 11.44 8.98
CA LYS A 131 1.95 10.57 7.82
C LYS A 131 0.62 10.84 7.11
N PHE A 132 -0.32 11.55 7.75
CA PHE A 132 -1.54 12.05 7.10
C PHE A 132 -1.23 13.04 5.97
N TYR A 133 -0.13 13.80 6.09
CA TYR A 133 0.36 14.65 5.03
C TYR A 133 1.41 13.89 4.20
N PRO A 134 1.16 13.64 2.90
CA PRO A 134 2.14 13.02 2.02
C PRO A 134 3.48 13.76 2.07
N LEU A 135 4.59 13.04 1.89
CA LEU A 135 5.94 13.62 1.91
C LEU A 135 6.05 14.82 0.95
N GLU A 136 5.42 14.72 -0.22
CA GLU A 136 5.38 15.78 -1.22
C GLU A 136 4.64 17.02 -0.73
N LYS A 137 3.55 16.86 0.04
CA LYS A 137 2.86 18.00 0.67
C LYS A 137 3.68 18.62 1.81
N ARG A 138 4.44 17.82 2.55
CA ARG A 138 5.35 18.34 3.58
C ARG A 138 6.51 19.13 2.96
N LYS A 139 7.08 18.64 1.85
CA LYS A 139 8.06 19.35 1.02
C LYS A 139 7.49 20.62 0.41
N GLU A 140 6.31 20.58 -0.18
CA GLU A 140 5.69 21.74 -0.82
C GLU A 140 5.42 22.88 0.18
N ASN A 141 4.94 22.56 1.38
CA ASN A 141 4.53 23.57 2.35
C ASN A 141 5.68 24.06 3.23
N CYS A 142 6.49 23.14 3.76
CA CYS A 142 7.44 23.42 4.84
C CYS A 142 8.80 22.75 4.60
N ALA A 143 9.30 22.79 3.36
CA ALA A 143 10.54 22.13 2.94
C ALA A 143 11.71 22.39 3.90
N LYS A 144 11.92 23.66 4.27
CA LYS A 144 13.06 24.10 5.09
C LYS A 144 12.81 23.78 6.56
N THR A 145 11.63 24.10 7.08
CA THR A 145 11.26 23.84 8.47
C THR A 145 11.29 22.33 8.78
N CYS A 146 10.83 21.50 7.85
CA CYS A 146 10.81 20.04 8.01
C CYS A 146 12.10 19.34 7.57
N LYS A 147 13.12 20.08 7.13
CA LYS A 147 14.41 19.55 6.66
C LYS A 147 14.25 18.50 5.54
N LEU A 148 13.31 18.75 4.63
CA LEU A 148 13.02 17.91 3.46
C LEU A 148 13.66 18.43 2.17
N CYS A 149 14.38 19.54 2.31
CA CYS A 149 15.47 20.05 1.51
C CYS A 149 16.57 20.51 2.50
#